data_AF-A0A248LPK2-F1
#
_entry.id   AF-A0A248LPK2-F1
#
_cell.length_a   1.000
_cell.length_b   1.000
_cell.length_c   1.000
_cell.angle_alpha   90.00
_cell.angle_beta   90.00
_cell.angle_gamma   90.00
#
_symmetry.space_group_name_H-M   'P 1'
#
loop_
_entity.id
_entity.type
_entity.pdbx_description
1 polymer ?
#
loop_
_entity_poly.entity_id
_entity_poly.type
_entity_poly.pdbx_seq_one_letter_code
_entity_poly.pdbx_strand_id
1 'polypeptide(L)' 'MAPTHRQIAAGQRRTLAAMQRKLQDMAAQWGDVDAWNESALDELATRLEEVAENLTNTD' A
#
# COMPACT_ATOMS: atom_id res chain seq x y z
N MET A 1 20.91 -19.14 0.04
CA MET A 1 19.85 -19.59 0.98
C MET A 1 18.56 -18.89 0.58
N ALA A 2 17.44 -19.60 0.43
CA ALA A 2 16.17 -18.96 0.09
C ALA A 2 15.60 -18.22 1.33
N PRO A 3 14.98 -17.04 1.16
CA PRO A 3 14.40 -16.29 2.27
C PRO A 3 13.21 -17.05 2.89
N THR A 4 13.02 -16.90 4.20
CA THR A 4 11.88 -17.47 4.92
C THR A 4 10.59 -16.72 4.59
N HIS A 5 9.42 -17.34 4.83
CA HIS A 5 8.12 -16.67 4.67
C HIS A 5 8.05 -15.35 5.45
N ARG A 6 8.59 -15.33 6.68
CA ARG A 6 8.68 -14.11 7.50
C ARG A 6 9.55 -13.01 6.85
N GLN A 7 10.67 -13.39 6.23
CA GLN A 7 11.53 -12.44 5.53
C GLN A 7 10.86 -11.90 4.25
N ILE A 8 10.14 -12.76 3.52
CA ILE A 8 9.35 -12.38 2.35
C ILE A 8 8.25 -11.39 2.75
N ALA A 9 7.44 -11.72 3.76
CA ALA A 9 6.37 -10.87 4.27
C ALA A 9 6.91 -9.50 4.74
N ALA A 10 8.02 -9.49 5.49
CA ALA A 10 8.64 -8.24 5.92
C ALA A 10 9.12 -7.37 4.75
N GLY A 11 9.66 -7.98 3.69
CA GLY A 11 10.04 -7.28 2.46
C GLY A 11 8.84 -6.69 1.73
N GLN A 12 7.80 -7.50 1.53
CA GLN A 12 6.57 -7.08 0.87
C GLN A 12 5.87 -5.96 1.62
N ARG A 13 5.78 -6.02 2.96
CA ARG A 13 5.22 -4.95 3.80
C ARG A 13 5.90 -3.60 3.58
N ARG A 14 7.24 -3.58 3.53
CA ARG A 14 7.99 -2.33 3.27
C ARG A 14 7.67 -1.76 1.89
N THR A 15 7.57 -2.63 0.89
CA THR A 15 7.20 -2.23 -0.47
C THR A 15 5.78 -1.68 -0.52
N LEU A 16 4.81 -2.38 0.08
CA LEU A 16 3.41 -1.95 0.14
C LEU A 16 3.26 -0.60 0.85
N ALA A 17 3.94 -0.39 1.97
CA ALA A 17 3.95 0.91 2.66
C ALA A 17 4.56 2.03 1.81
N ALA A 18 5.57 1.74 0.99
CA ALA A 18 6.12 2.73 0.07
C ALA A 18 5.15 3.06 -1.08
N MET A 19 4.44 2.06 -1.59
CA MET A 19 3.40 2.25 -2.61
C MET A 19 2.20 3.02 -2.07
N GLN A 20 1.75 2.73 -0.85
CA GLN A 20 0.68 3.47 -0.16
C GLN A 20 1.01 4.97 -0.11
N ARG A 21 2.20 5.34 0.38
CA ARG A 21 2.65 6.74 0.42
C ARG A 21 2.62 7.39 -0.96
N LYS A 22 3.13 6.68 -1.97
CA LYS A 22 3.12 7.19 -3.35
C LYS A 22 1.70 7.43 -3.87
N LEU A 23 0.75 6.55 -3.55
CA LEU A 23 -0.65 6.70 -3.95
C LEU A 23 -1.31 7.89 -3.26
N GLN A 24 -1.05 8.09 -1.97
CA GLN A 24 -1.52 9.27 -1.23
C GLN A 24 -0.94 10.57 -1.80
N ASP A 25 0.36 10.59 -2.14
CA ASP A 25 0.98 11.74 -2.80
C ASP A 25 0.37 11.99 -4.19
N MET A 26 -0.05 10.94 -4.90
CA MET A 26 -0.75 11.07 -6.18
C MET A 26 -2.19 11.56 -5.99
N ALA A 27 -2.92 11.06 -4.99
CA ALA A 27 -4.28 11.49 -4.67
C ALA A 27 -4.31 12.99 -4.33
N ALA A 28 -3.35 13.45 -3.52
CA ALA A 28 -3.21 14.86 -3.16
C ALA A 28 -2.99 15.79 -4.37
N GLN A 29 -2.40 15.30 -5.46
CA GLN A 29 -2.26 16.07 -6.71
C GLN A 29 -3.60 16.26 -7.45
N TRP A 30 -4.60 15.43 -7.17
CA TRP A 30 -5.92 15.48 -7.79
C TRP A 30 -6.98 16.25 -7.00
N GLY A 31 -6.71 16.66 -5.76
CA GLY A 31 -7.73 17.16 -4.81
C GLY A 31 -8.70 18.22 -5.36
N ASP A 32 -8.20 19.18 -6.14
CA ASP A 32 -9.05 20.22 -6.77
C ASP A 32 -9.32 19.97 -8.26
N VAL A 33 -8.74 18.91 -8.84
CA VAL A 33 -8.77 18.63 -10.29
C VAL A 33 -9.85 17.61 -10.63
N ASP A 34 -9.88 16.49 -9.92
CA ASP A 34 -10.81 15.39 -10.18
C ASP A 34 -11.00 14.53 -8.92
N ALA A 35 -12.20 14.65 -8.33
CA ALA A 35 -12.55 13.95 -7.10
C ALA A 35 -12.62 12.41 -7.27
N TRP A 36 -12.86 11.92 -8.49
CA TRP A 36 -12.87 10.47 -8.74
C TRP A 36 -11.45 9.92 -8.69
N ASN A 37 -10.49 10.58 -9.34
CA ASN A 37 -9.08 10.18 -9.31
C ASN A 37 -8.49 10.26 -7.90
N GLU A 38 -8.77 11.33 -7.15
CA GLU A 38 -8.38 11.46 -5.74
C GLU A 38 -8.90 10.27 -4.93
N SER A 39 -10.22 10.04 -4.97
CA SER A 39 -10.87 8.96 -4.20
C SER A 39 -10.36 7.58 -4.61
N ALA A 40 -10.20 7.31 -5.91
CA ALA A 40 -9.75 6.01 -6.40
C ALA A 40 -8.30 5.68 -5.96
N LEU A 41 -7.44 6.70 -5.88
CA LEU A 41 -6.06 6.53 -5.41
C LEU A 41 -6.00 6.32 -3.90
N ASP A 42 -6.84 7.03 -3.13
CA ASP A 42 -6.94 6.84 -1.68
C ASP A 42 -7.54 5.48 -1.30
N GLU A 43 -8.58 5.03 -2.01
CA GLU A 43 -9.13 3.68 -1.85
C GLU A 43 -8.08 2.61 -2.11
N LEU A 44 -7.29 2.77 -3.19
CA LEU A 44 -6.21 1.84 -3.49
C LEU A 44 -5.12 1.87 -2.41
N ALA A 45 -4.74 3.05 -1.91
CA ALA A 45 -3.78 3.19 -0.82
C ALA A 45 -4.25 2.45 0.45
N THR A 46 -5.52 2.60 0.81
CA THR A 46 -6.17 1.91 1.93
C THR A 46 -6.11 0.40 1.74
N ARG A 47 -6.40 -0.10 0.53
CA ARG A 47 -6.34 -1.53 0.23
C ARG A 47 -4.92 -2.10 0.36
N LEU A 48 -3.88 -1.33 0.03
CA LEU A 48 -2.49 -1.76 0.22
C LEU A 48 -2.14 -1.92 1.70
N GLU A 49 -2.64 -1.04 2.56
CA GLU A 49 -2.47 -1.13 4.01
C GLU A 49 -3.12 -2.41 4.56
N GLU A 50 -4.39 -2.68 4.20
CA GLU A 50 -5.09 -3.91 4.60
C GLU A 50 -4.34 -5.18 4.18
N VAL A 51 -3.79 -5.21 2.96
CA VAL A 51 -2.98 -6.35 2.50
C VAL A 51 -1.69 -6.46 3.31
N ALA A 52 -1.03 -5.34 3.59
CA ALA A 52 0.21 -5.32 4.38
C ALA A 52 0.00 -5.77 5.83
N GLU A 53 -1.15 -5.47 6.43
CA GLU A 53 -1.56 -5.96 7.74
C GLU A 53 -1.84 -7.46 7.72
N ASN A 54 -2.54 -7.97 6.70
CA ASN A 54 -2.84 -9.40 6.63
C ASN A 54 -1.61 -10.29 6.42
N LEU A 55 -0.51 -9.74 5.88
CA LEU A 55 0.79 -10.42 5.83
C LEU A 55 1.40 -10.69 7.22
N THR A 56 0.88 -10.10 8.30
CA THR A 56 1.32 -10.37 9.68
C THR A 56 0.66 -11.60 10.30
N ASN A 57 -0.42 -12.13 9.72
CA ASN A 57 -1.18 -13.28 10.23
C ASN A 57 -0.70 -14.63 9.67
N THR A 58 0.43 -14.66 8.96
CA THR A 58 1.00 -15.90 8.42
C THR A 58 1.94 -16.53 9.47
N ASP A 59 1.34 -17.24 10.42
CA ASP A 59 2.05 -18.21 11.28
C ASP A 59 2.39 -19.49 10.50
#